data_AF-A0A9D5Q720-F1
#
_entry.id   AF-A0A9D5Q720-F1
#
_cell.length_a   1.000
_cell.length_b   1.000
_cell.length_c   1.000
_cell.angle_alpha   90.00
_cell.angle_beta   90.00
_cell.angle_gamma   90.00
#
_symmetry.space_group_name_H-M   'P 1'
#
loop_
_entity.id
_entity.type
_entity.pdbx_description
1 polymer ?
#
loop_
_entity_poly.entity_id
_entity_poly.type
_entity_poly.pdbx_seq_one_letter_code
_entity_poly.pdbx_strand_id
1 'polypeptide(L)'
;MDMNKNMWRIAGCCVVGSLLLISYGLNGVSPYLNQADAQSTRELEMPFLEEWASSGHADHTAEAFSHWDQNVPQRIPEECAKCHSTPGYLDFLGVDGSPARHVDAPAPVGTTVECIACHNEVAMTMDSVVMPSGLEITGLGEEARCMQCHQGQASKFTVDAAIDKVNLPDPDTVSPDLEFVNIHYYAAVATKYGTMAKSGYEYYGKTYDTHFSHITDLDPCI
;
A
#
# COMPACT_ATOMS: atom_id res chain seq x y z
N MET A 1 -5.08 71.28 3.87
CA MET A 1 -5.56 70.68 2.61
C MET A 1 -6.60 69.64 3.00
N ASP A 2 -7.68 70.05 3.68
CA ASP A 2 -8.94 70.63 3.15
C ASP A 2 -10.00 69.51 3.18
N MET A 3 -10.77 69.32 4.25
CA MET A 3 -12.02 70.03 4.60
C MET A 3 -12.96 70.30 3.42
N ASN A 4 -14.11 69.60 3.37
CA ASN A 4 -15.47 70.19 3.36
C ASN A 4 -16.55 69.11 3.21
N LYS A 5 -17.46 68.96 4.17
CA LYS A 5 -18.77 69.67 4.33
C LYS A 5 -19.85 69.18 3.36
N ASN A 6 -20.92 68.56 3.88
CA ASN A 6 -22.20 69.26 4.02
C ASN A 6 -23.30 68.37 4.62
N MET A 7 -23.61 68.72 5.86
CA MET A 7 -24.81 68.46 6.63
C MET A 7 -25.96 69.29 6.08
N TRP A 8 -27.05 68.68 5.58
CA TRP A 8 -28.36 69.35 5.47
C TRP A 8 -29.48 68.43 5.97
N ARG A 9 -30.21 68.97 6.94
CA ARG A 9 -31.38 68.43 7.63
C ARG A 9 -32.61 68.72 6.77
N ILE A 10 -33.54 67.77 6.63
CA ILE A 10 -34.97 68.08 6.49
C ILE A 10 -35.76 67.10 7.35
N ALA A 11 -36.37 67.66 8.39
CA ALA A 11 -37.45 67.06 9.15
C ALA A 11 -38.79 67.43 8.48
N GLY A 12 -39.81 66.60 8.64
CA GLY A 12 -41.19 67.10 8.64
C GLY A 12 -42.25 66.21 8.02
N CYS A 13 -43.28 65.97 8.85
CA CYS A 13 -44.68 65.72 8.52
C CYS A 13 -45.16 64.26 8.29
N CYS A 14 -45.67 63.71 9.40
CA CYS A 14 -47.05 63.24 9.55
C CYS A 14 -47.88 63.00 8.28
N VAL A 15 -48.50 61.83 8.15
CA VAL A 15 -49.96 61.64 8.26
C VAL A 15 -50.30 60.15 8.16
N VAL A 16 -51.20 59.75 9.05
CA VAL A 16 -51.89 58.47 9.19
C VAL A 16 -52.69 58.13 7.93
N GLY A 17 -52.66 56.88 7.46
CA GLY A 17 -53.50 56.48 6.32
C GLY A 17 -53.51 55.00 6.01
N SER A 18 -54.46 54.30 6.64
CA SER A 18 -55.25 53.22 6.03
C SER A 18 -54.69 51.80 6.00
N LEU A 19 -55.37 50.93 6.77
CA LEU A 19 -55.41 49.49 6.60
C LEU A 19 -55.70 49.10 5.14
N LEU A 20 -54.88 48.20 4.60
CA LEU A 20 -55.26 47.30 3.53
C LEU A 20 -54.75 45.90 3.91
N LEU A 21 -55.70 45.10 4.43
CA LEU A 21 -55.57 43.66 4.55
C LEU A 21 -55.50 43.09 3.13
N ILE A 22 -54.32 42.62 2.73
CA ILE A 22 -54.19 41.73 1.57
C ILE A 22 -53.90 40.34 2.12
N SER A 23 -54.94 39.53 2.16
CA SER A 23 -54.86 38.08 2.29
C SER A 23 -54.13 37.51 1.08
N TYR A 24 -52.83 37.22 1.19
CA TYR A 24 -52.16 36.32 0.25
C TYR A 24 -52.26 34.89 0.79
N GLY A 25 -53.02 34.07 0.06
CA GLY A 25 -53.20 32.67 0.33
C GLY A 25 -51.88 31.90 0.29
N LEU A 26 -51.76 30.96 1.23
CA LEU A 26 -50.80 29.87 1.20
C LEU A 26 -51.14 28.96 0.01
N ASN A 27 -50.60 29.26 -1.18
CA ASN A 27 -50.60 28.34 -2.32
C ASN A 27 -49.37 28.63 -3.17
N GLY A 28 -48.24 28.06 -2.76
CA GLY A 28 -46.97 28.20 -3.44
C GLY A 28 -45.98 27.15 -2.96
N VAL A 29 -46.41 25.90 -2.77
CA VAL A 29 -45.46 24.79 -2.80
C VAL A 29 -44.98 24.71 -4.24
N SER A 30 -43.79 25.22 -4.47
CA SER A 30 -43.12 25.18 -5.76
C SER A 30 -43.16 23.73 -6.30
N PRO A 31 -43.60 23.49 -7.55
CA PRO A 31 -43.64 22.14 -8.12
C PRO A 31 -42.25 21.51 -8.28
N TYR A 32 -41.19 22.25 -7.95
CA TYR A 32 -39.79 21.83 -8.03
C TYR A 32 -39.23 21.25 -6.71
N LEU A 33 -40.01 21.17 -5.62
CA LEU A 33 -39.54 20.61 -4.34
C LEU A 33 -39.70 19.08 -4.21
N ASN A 34 -40.19 18.39 -5.25
CA ASN A 34 -40.33 16.92 -5.26
C ASN A 34 -39.48 16.26 -6.35
N GLN A 35 -38.29 16.78 -6.59
CA GLN A 35 -37.27 16.06 -7.32
C GLN A 35 -35.98 16.07 -6.50
N ALA A 36 -36.08 15.61 -5.25
CA ALA A 36 -34.93 15.04 -4.58
C ALA A 36 -34.54 13.83 -5.43
N ASP A 37 -33.37 13.95 -6.05
CA ASP A 37 -32.77 13.00 -6.95
C ASP A 37 -32.95 11.57 -6.48
N ALA A 38 -33.88 10.87 -7.14
CA ALA A 38 -33.80 9.43 -7.31
C ALA A 38 -32.68 9.14 -8.33
N GLN A 39 -31.47 9.67 -8.07
CA GLN A 39 -30.26 9.16 -8.68
C GLN A 39 -30.00 7.83 -8.00
N SER A 40 -30.41 6.78 -8.70
CA SER A 40 -29.83 5.44 -8.69
C SER A 40 -28.72 5.30 -7.64
N THR A 41 -29.04 4.65 -6.52
CA THR A 41 -28.04 3.93 -5.74
C THR A 41 -27.55 2.78 -6.62
N ARG A 42 -26.77 3.09 -7.66
CA ARG A 42 -25.97 2.09 -8.33
C ARG A 42 -24.96 1.67 -7.28
N GLU A 43 -25.20 0.51 -6.70
CA GLU A 43 -24.25 -0.15 -5.82
C GLU A 43 -22.89 -0.11 -6.50
N LEU A 44 -21.89 0.41 -5.79
CA LEU A 44 -20.52 0.43 -6.29
C LEU A 44 -20.08 -1.03 -6.40
N GLU A 45 -20.10 -1.56 -7.61
CA GLU A 45 -19.62 -2.90 -7.88
C GLU A 45 -18.09 -2.86 -7.93
N MET A 46 -17.47 -3.53 -6.96
CA MET A 46 -16.04 -3.83 -6.96
C MET A 46 -15.87 -5.30 -7.31
N PRO A 47 -15.51 -5.64 -8.56
CA PRO A 47 -15.22 -7.01 -8.93
C PRO A 47 -14.18 -7.61 -8.00
N PHE A 48 -14.36 -8.89 -7.66
CA PHE A 48 -13.45 -9.68 -6.82
C PHE A 48 -13.31 -9.22 -5.35
N LEU A 49 -14.18 -8.32 -4.87
CA LEU A 49 -14.15 -7.86 -3.47
C LEU A 49 -14.35 -9.02 -2.48
N GLU A 50 -15.25 -9.95 -2.77
CA GLU A 50 -15.52 -11.11 -1.91
C GLU A 50 -14.32 -12.07 -1.87
N GLU A 51 -13.68 -12.30 -3.01
CA GLU A 51 -12.47 -13.10 -3.13
C GLU A 51 -11.30 -12.47 -2.37
N TRP A 52 -11.14 -11.14 -2.45
CA TRP A 52 -10.14 -10.44 -1.64
C TRP A 52 -10.47 -10.54 -0.15
N ALA A 53 -11.73 -10.26 0.25
CA ALA A 53 -12.16 -10.26 1.64
C ALA A 53 -12.05 -11.64 2.32
N SER A 54 -12.14 -12.72 1.53
CA SER A 54 -11.94 -14.10 1.98
C SER A 54 -10.49 -14.61 1.84
N SER A 55 -9.59 -13.80 1.29
CA SER A 55 -8.18 -14.16 1.11
C SER A 55 -7.35 -13.96 2.37
N GLY A 56 -6.17 -14.59 2.41
CA GLY A 56 -5.19 -14.35 3.48
C GLY A 56 -4.69 -12.91 3.54
N HIS A 57 -4.77 -12.13 2.46
CA HIS A 57 -4.40 -10.71 2.44
C HIS A 57 -5.38 -9.81 3.20
N ALA A 58 -6.61 -10.27 3.45
CA ALA A 58 -7.61 -9.55 4.23
C ALA A 58 -7.78 -10.09 5.66
N ASP A 59 -7.08 -11.18 6.02
CA ASP A 59 -7.21 -11.80 7.33
C ASP A 59 -6.43 -11.02 8.41
N HIS A 60 -7.10 -10.08 9.07
CA HIS A 60 -6.54 -9.30 10.19
C HIS A 60 -6.10 -10.16 11.38
N THR A 61 -6.54 -11.42 11.47
CA THR A 61 -6.16 -12.32 12.56
C THR A 61 -4.90 -13.13 12.24
N ALA A 62 -4.50 -13.20 10.96
CA ALA A 62 -3.32 -13.92 10.55
C ALA A 62 -2.05 -13.36 11.21
N GLU A 63 -1.13 -14.25 11.55
CA GLU A 63 0.16 -13.90 12.17
C GLU A 63 0.91 -12.82 11.38
N ALA A 64 0.77 -12.81 10.06
CA ALA A 64 1.35 -11.80 9.19
C ALA A 64 0.91 -10.36 9.53
N PHE A 65 -0.24 -10.16 10.16
CA PHE A 65 -0.76 -8.82 10.46
C PHE A 65 -0.98 -8.57 11.95
N SER A 66 -1.06 -9.62 12.77
CA SER A 66 -1.35 -9.53 14.21
C SER A 66 -0.11 -9.71 15.11
N HIS A 67 1.05 -10.09 14.56
CA HIS A 67 2.27 -10.40 15.36
C HIS A 67 2.65 -9.29 16.35
N TRP A 68 2.50 -8.02 15.95
CA TRP A 68 2.92 -6.86 16.76
C TRP A 68 1.79 -6.26 17.62
N ASP A 69 0.58 -6.83 17.62
CA ASP A 69 -0.58 -6.28 18.33
C ASP A 69 -0.38 -6.20 19.85
N GLN A 70 0.49 -7.04 20.41
CA GLN A 70 0.76 -7.07 21.85
C GLN A 70 2.03 -6.28 22.24
N ASN A 71 2.72 -5.67 21.27
CA ASN A 71 3.94 -4.90 21.53
C ASN A 71 3.64 -3.55 22.18
N VAL A 72 4.65 -3.01 22.87
CA VAL A 72 4.60 -1.67 23.46
C VAL A 72 5.83 -0.87 23.00
N PRO A 73 5.68 0.14 22.11
CA PRO A 73 4.43 0.54 21.45
C PRO A 73 3.92 -0.49 20.43
N GLN A 74 2.62 -0.48 20.15
CA GLN A 74 1.99 -1.28 19.09
C GLN A 74 2.40 -0.71 17.72
N ARG A 75 3.52 -1.21 17.20
CA ARG A 75 4.12 -0.79 15.94
C ARG A 75 4.75 -1.99 15.25
N ILE A 76 4.63 -1.99 13.93
CA ILE A 76 5.34 -2.90 13.04
C ILE A 76 6.67 -2.23 12.70
N PRO A 77 7.83 -2.86 13.00
CA PRO A 77 9.15 -2.32 12.68
C PRO A 77 9.33 -2.04 11.18
N GLU A 78 10.20 -1.09 10.86
CA GLU A 78 10.50 -0.64 9.47
C GLU A 78 10.82 -1.82 8.55
N GLU A 79 11.64 -2.76 9.02
CA GLU A 79 12.07 -3.95 8.26
C GLU A 79 10.95 -4.95 7.97
N CYS A 80 9.82 -4.85 8.66
CA CYS A 80 8.64 -5.72 8.51
C CYS A 80 7.47 -5.01 7.83
N ALA A 81 7.38 -3.69 8.00
CA ALA A 81 6.19 -2.92 7.66
C ALA A 81 5.88 -2.87 6.15
N LYS A 82 6.89 -3.02 5.26
CA LYS A 82 6.69 -3.11 3.81
C LYS A 82 5.63 -4.16 3.44
N CYS A 83 5.69 -5.34 4.05
CA CYS A 83 4.85 -6.48 3.67
C CYS A 83 3.69 -6.71 4.63
N HIS A 84 3.83 -6.25 5.88
CA HIS A 84 2.92 -6.56 6.97
C HIS A 84 1.96 -5.43 7.32
N SER A 85 1.87 -4.39 6.48
CA SER A 85 0.94 -3.28 6.65
C SER A 85 0.72 -2.51 5.36
N THR A 86 -0.49 -1.99 5.14
CA THR A 86 -0.74 -1.07 4.01
C THR A 86 0.08 0.22 4.15
N PRO A 87 0.12 0.92 5.30
CA PRO A 87 0.93 2.13 5.45
C PRO A 87 2.41 1.91 5.14
N GLY A 88 3.02 0.82 5.62
CA GLY A 88 4.41 0.52 5.34
C GLY A 88 4.68 0.17 3.87
N TYR A 89 3.71 -0.42 3.16
CA TYR A 89 3.85 -0.60 1.71
C TYR A 89 3.76 0.75 0.98
N LEU A 90 2.87 1.65 1.37
CA LEU A 90 2.75 2.98 0.76
C LEU A 90 4.00 3.84 1.00
N ASP A 91 4.59 3.76 2.19
CA ASP A 91 5.90 4.32 2.51
C ASP A 91 6.98 3.73 1.59
N PHE A 92 7.06 2.40 1.48
CA PHE A 92 7.96 1.76 0.52
C PHE A 92 7.77 2.25 -0.93
N LEU A 93 6.55 2.56 -1.35
CA LEU A 93 6.29 3.11 -2.68
C LEU A 93 6.61 4.61 -2.81
N GLY A 94 6.73 5.33 -1.69
CA GLY A 94 6.88 6.78 -1.62
C GLY A 94 5.61 7.55 -2.00
N VAL A 95 4.44 6.90 -1.99
CA VAL A 95 3.17 7.54 -2.40
C VAL A 95 2.53 8.35 -1.28
N ASP A 96 3.02 8.22 -0.05
CA ASP A 96 2.70 9.08 1.09
C ASP A 96 3.63 10.31 1.19
N GLY A 97 4.61 10.44 0.28
CA GLY A 97 5.60 11.50 0.24
C GLY A 97 6.97 11.13 0.83
N SER A 98 7.14 9.90 1.33
CA SER A 98 8.43 9.39 1.81
C SER A 98 9.39 9.03 0.65
N PRO A 99 10.68 8.74 0.93
CA PRO A 99 11.61 8.25 -0.07
C PRO A 99 11.21 6.86 -0.60
N ALA A 100 10.91 6.76 -1.89
CA ALA A 100 10.58 5.49 -2.51
C ALA A 100 11.68 4.42 -2.35
N ARG A 101 11.25 3.16 -2.32
CA ARG A 101 12.03 1.92 -2.16
C ARG A 101 12.64 1.71 -0.78
N HIS A 102 12.13 2.42 0.23
CA HIS A 102 12.53 2.31 1.62
C HIS A 102 11.31 2.53 2.51
N VAL A 103 11.26 1.85 3.65
CA VAL A 103 10.30 2.17 4.71
C VAL A 103 11.08 2.99 5.72
N ASP A 104 10.70 4.25 5.91
CA ASP A 104 11.47 5.20 6.71
C ASP A 104 10.93 5.40 8.14
N ALA A 105 9.79 4.77 8.47
CA ALA A 105 9.24 4.76 9.82
C ALA A 105 8.45 3.47 10.17
N PRO A 106 8.35 3.10 11.47
CA PRO A 106 7.51 1.99 11.90
C PRO A 106 6.03 2.25 11.62
N ALA A 107 5.35 1.28 11.02
CA ALA A 107 3.94 1.38 10.69
C ALA A 107 3.02 1.08 11.88
N PRO A 108 1.79 1.64 11.92
CA PRO A 108 0.79 1.22 12.89
C PRO A 108 0.34 -0.23 12.64
N VAL A 109 -0.01 -0.93 13.72
CA VAL A 109 -0.71 -2.23 13.63
C VAL A 109 -2.17 -2.05 13.20
N GLY A 110 -2.87 -3.16 12.94
CA GLY A 110 -4.32 -3.17 12.68
C GLY A 110 -4.71 -2.95 11.22
N THR A 111 -3.75 -2.94 10.29
CA THR A 111 -4.00 -2.95 8.85
C THR A 111 -3.54 -4.25 8.23
N THR A 112 -4.07 -4.58 7.05
CA THR A 112 -3.67 -5.74 6.25
C THR A 112 -3.14 -5.26 4.90
N VAL A 113 -3.19 -6.08 3.84
CA VAL A 113 -2.95 -5.64 2.46
C VAL A 113 -4.28 -5.17 1.87
N GLU A 114 -4.57 -3.88 2.06
CA GLU A 114 -5.80 -3.20 1.66
C GLU A 114 -5.75 -2.80 0.19
N CYS A 115 -6.90 -2.39 -0.37
CA CYS A 115 -7.06 -2.07 -1.78
C CYS A 115 -5.98 -1.11 -2.31
N ILE A 116 -5.66 -0.06 -1.54
CA ILE A 116 -4.72 0.99 -1.95
C ILE A 116 -3.27 0.53 -1.99
N ALA A 117 -2.93 -0.60 -1.35
CA ALA A 117 -1.60 -1.19 -1.47
C ALA A 117 -1.32 -1.53 -2.95
N CYS A 118 -2.29 -2.11 -3.66
CA CYS A 118 -2.16 -2.49 -5.06
C CYS A 118 -2.73 -1.44 -6.03
N HIS A 119 -3.75 -0.68 -5.61
CA HIS A 119 -4.47 0.27 -6.45
C HIS A 119 -4.08 1.72 -6.13
N ASN A 120 -2.90 2.11 -6.58
CA ASN A 120 -2.39 3.48 -6.56
C ASN A 120 -1.55 3.77 -7.81
N GLU A 121 -1.15 5.04 -8.01
CA GLU A 121 -0.45 5.48 -9.22
C GLU A 121 0.90 4.78 -9.47
N VAL A 122 1.59 4.35 -8.41
CA VAL A 122 2.87 3.66 -8.50
C VAL A 122 2.64 2.15 -8.68
N ALA A 123 1.91 1.50 -7.79
CA ALA A 123 1.74 0.04 -7.78
C ALA A 123 1.09 -0.49 -9.08
N MET A 124 0.20 0.27 -9.72
CA MET A 124 -0.46 -0.14 -10.96
C MET A 124 0.46 -0.03 -12.20
N THR A 125 1.58 0.69 -12.10
CA THR A 125 2.51 0.90 -13.22
C THR A 125 3.86 0.20 -13.02
N MET A 126 4.03 -0.51 -11.90
CA MET A 126 5.21 -1.33 -11.64
C MET A 126 5.34 -2.46 -12.67
N ASP A 127 6.59 -2.69 -13.10
CA ASP A 127 6.95 -3.75 -14.04
C ASP A 127 8.25 -4.49 -13.62
N SER A 128 8.83 -4.13 -12.47
CA SER A 128 10.06 -4.74 -11.97
C SER A 128 10.11 -4.90 -10.45
N VAL A 129 10.99 -5.80 -10.01
CA VAL A 129 11.37 -5.98 -8.60
C VAL A 129 12.88 -6.13 -8.48
N VAL A 130 13.45 -5.51 -7.45
CA VAL A 130 14.84 -5.78 -7.06
C VAL A 130 14.87 -6.79 -5.92
N MET A 131 15.48 -7.92 -6.21
CA MET A 131 15.60 -9.05 -5.30
C MET A 131 16.60 -8.75 -4.17
N PRO A 132 16.57 -9.49 -3.05
CA PRO A 132 17.58 -9.37 -1.99
C PRO A 132 19.01 -9.64 -2.46
N SER A 133 19.18 -10.26 -3.64
CA SER A 133 20.47 -10.44 -4.30
C SER A 133 21.02 -9.18 -4.97
N GLY A 134 20.21 -8.11 -5.06
CA GLY A 134 20.50 -6.91 -5.84
C GLY A 134 20.20 -7.04 -7.33
N LEU A 135 19.80 -8.23 -7.81
CA LEU A 135 19.37 -8.43 -9.18
C LEU A 135 17.96 -7.87 -9.41
N GLU A 136 17.75 -7.25 -10.56
CA GLU A 136 16.44 -6.75 -10.97
C GLU A 136 15.79 -7.72 -11.97
N ILE A 137 14.51 -8.03 -11.73
CA ILE A 137 13.66 -8.77 -12.65
C ILE A 137 12.65 -7.77 -13.22
N THR A 138 12.57 -7.67 -14.54
CA THR A 138 11.75 -6.69 -15.29
C THR A 138 10.76 -7.38 -16.23
N GLY A 139 9.80 -6.65 -16.80
CA GLY A 139 8.81 -7.23 -17.71
C GLY A 139 7.80 -8.13 -16.99
N LEU A 140 7.58 -7.87 -15.70
CA LEU A 140 6.70 -8.65 -14.82
C LEU A 140 5.22 -8.31 -14.99
N GLY A 141 4.94 -7.17 -15.61
CA GLY A 141 3.62 -6.56 -15.66
C GLY A 141 3.00 -6.50 -14.27
N GLU A 142 1.76 -6.95 -14.21
CA GLU A 142 0.93 -6.86 -13.02
C GLU A 142 1.47 -7.57 -11.77
N GLU A 143 2.34 -8.57 -11.91
CA GLU A 143 2.89 -9.30 -10.77
C GLU A 143 3.94 -8.55 -9.99
N ALA A 144 4.54 -7.51 -10.58
CA ALA A 144 5.60 -6.74 -9.96
C ALA A 144 5.22 -6.30 -8.53
N ARG A 145 3.95 -5.91 -8.32
CA ARG A 145 3.40 -5.51 -7.00
C ARG A 145 3.35 -6.67 -6.00
N CYS A 146 2.98 -7.87 -6.44
CA CYS A 146 2.94 -9.07 -5.60
C CYS A 146 4.35 -9.49 -5.19
N MET A 147 5.28 -9.38 -6.15
CA MET A 147 6.66 -9.80 -6.00
C MET A 147 7.45 -8.91 -5.04
N GLN A 148 7.01 -7.67 -4.77
CA GLN A 148 7.61 -6.81 -3.75
C GLN A 148 7.60 -7.45 -2.36
N CYS A 149 6.58 -8.24 -2.03
CA CYS A 149 6.43 -8.87 -0.72
C CYS A 149 6.85 -10.34 -0.75
N HIS A 150 6.50 -11.07 -1.82
CA HIS A 150 6.80 -12.50 -1.95
C HIS A 150 8.22 -12.80 -2.48
N GLN A 151 9.13 -11.82 -2.46
CA GLN A 151 10.53 -11.96 -2.89
C GLN A 151 11.46 -12.75 -1.95
N GLY A 152 11.07 -12.87 -0.68
CA GLY A 152 11.98 -13.26 0.40
C GLY A 152 12.91 -12.13 0.83
N GLN A 153 13.71 -12.36 1.87
CA GLN A 153 14.57 -11.35 2.53
C GLN A 153 16.07 -11.68 2.48
N ALA A 154 16.45 -12.84 1.95
CA ALA A 154 17.86 -13.23 1.83
C ALA A 154 18.18 -13.79 0.45
N SER A 155 19.47 -13.90 0.16
CA SER A 155 19.97 -14.43 -1.08
C SER A 155 21.22 -15.28 -0.87
N LYS A 156 21.71 -15.91 -1.95
CA LYS A 156 23.03 -16.52 -1.98
C LYS A 156 24.10 -15.57 -1.42
N PHE A 157 24.06 -14.29 -1.79
CA PHE A 157 25.08 -13.33 -1.38
C PHE A 157 25.04 -13.03 0.12
N THR A 158 23.87 -13.13 0.75
CA THR A 158 23.75 -13.05 2.22
C THR A 158 24.46 -14.22 2.89
N VAL A 159 24.34 -15.43 2.33
CA VAL A 159 25.02 -16.64 2.82
C VAL A 159 26.53 -16.54 2.59
N ASP A 160 26.97 -16.15 1.39
CA ASP A 160 28.39 -15.97 1.07
C ASP A 160 29.03 -14.95 2.03
N ALA A 161 28.37 -13.82 2.28
CA ALA A 161 28.87 -12.81 3.21
C ALA A 161 28.98 -13.33 4.66
N ALA A 162 28.04 -14.17 5.10
CA ALA A 162 28.10 -14.80 6.43
C ALA A 162 29.28 -15.80 6.55
N ILE A 163 29.52 -16.59 5.51
CA ILE A 163 30.65 -17.52 5.42
C ILE A 163 31.99 -16.77 5.40
N ASP A 164 32.10 -15.72 4.56
CA ASP A 164 33.32 -14.92 4.46
C ASP A 164 33.66 -14.21 5.78
N LYS A 165 32.63 -13.74 6.50
CA LYS A 165 32.80 -13.04 7.78
C LYS A 165 33.50 -13.88 8.85
N VAL A 166 33.22 -15.19 8.92
CA VAL A 166 33.85 -16.09 9.91
C VAL A 166 35.25 -16.52 9.51
N ASN A 167 35.63 -16.36 8.23
CA ASN A 167 36.97 -16.57 7.69
C ASN A 167 37.65 -17.86 8.20
N LEU A 168 36.96 -18.99 8.02
CA LEU A 168 37.44 -20.28 8.49
C LEU A 168 38.57 -20.80 7.61
N PRO A 169 39.59 -21.46 8.19
CA PRO A 169 40.76 -21.94 7.44
C PRO A 169 40.45 -23.11 6.50
N ASP A 170 39.34 -23.81 6.76
CA ASP A 170 38.89 -24.98 6.00
C ASP A 170 37.35 -24.97 5.92
N PRO A 171 36.74 -25.27 4.75
CA PRO A 171 35.29 -25.18 4.54
C PRO A 171 34.47 -26.16 5.38
N ASP A 172 35.08 -27.24 5.89
CA ASP A 172 34.41 -28.23 6.74
C ASP A 172 34.55 -27.90 8.24
N THR A 173 35.20 -26.79 8.58
CA THR A 173 35.28 -26.32 9.97
C THR A 173 33.93 -25.79 10.42
N VAL A 174 33.42 -26.29 11.54
CA VAL A 174 32.20 -25.76 12.18
C VAL A 174 32.53 -24.48 12.94
N SER A 175 31.68 -23.47 12.84
CA SER A 175 31.75 -22.24 13.64
C SER A 175 30.44 -21.99 14.38
N PRO A 176 30.46 -21.68 15.69
CA PRO A 176 29.28 -21.23 16.42
C PRO A 176 28.81 -19.83 15.99
N ASP A 177 29.64 -19.07 15.27
CA ASP A 177 29.30 -17.72 14.78
C ASP A 177 28.51 -17.76 13.46
N LEU A 178 28.33 -18.94 12.86
CA LEU A 178 27.44 -19.14 11.72
C LEU A 178 26.01 -19.37 12.21
N GLU A 179 25.10 -18.50 11.80
CA GLU A 179 23.68 -18.56 12.15
C GLU A 179 22.82 -18.89 10.91
N PHE A 180 21.57 -19.29 11.16
CA PHE A 180 20.61 -19.52 10.08
C PHE A 180 20.30 -18.21 9.36
N VAL A 181 20.62 -18.16 8.07
CA VAL A 181 20.21 -17.06 7.18
C VAL A 181 18.75 -17.27 6.78
N ASN A 182 17.86 -16.53 7.42
CA ASN A 182 16.43 -16.65 7.19
C ASN A 182 16.01 -15.96 5.88
N ILE A 183 15.54 -16.73 4.90
CA ILE A 183 14.99 -16.21 3.64
C ILE A 183 13.60 -15.58 3.78
N HIS A 184 12.99 -15.71 4.96
CA HIS A 184 11.60 -15.35 5.25
C HIS A 184 10.58 -16.26 4.52
N TYR A 185 9.45 -16.53 5.17
CA TYR A 185 8.52 -17.58 4.74
C TYR A 185 7.80 -17.23 3.43
N TYR A 186 7.31 -18.24 2.70
CA TYR A 186 6.56 -18.10 1.45
C TYR A 186 7.22 -17.18 0.39
N ALA A 187 8.54 -17.28 0.24
CA ALA A 187 9.32 -16.60 -0.80
C ALA A 187 9.06 -17.20 -2.20
N ALA A 188 7.86 -16.98 -2.74
CA ALA A 188 7.41 -17.56 -4.00
C ALA A 188 8.29 -17.14 -5.18
N VAL A 189 8.72 -15.88 -5.23
CA VAL A 189 9.60 -15.38 -6.31
C VAL A 189 10.97 -16.05 -6.27
N ALA A 190 11.52 -16.25 -5.07
CA ALA A 190 12.78 -16.94 -4.88
C ALA A 190 12.76 -18.33 -5.52
N THR A 191 11.66 -19.05 -5.32
CA THR A 191 11.45 -20.39 -5.89
C THR A 191 11.17 -20.34 -7.39
N LYS A 192 10.30 -19.42 -7.83
CA LYS A 192 9.85 -19.27 -9.22
C LYS A 192 11.00 -18.88 -10.15
N TYR A 193 11.80 -17.89 -9.77
CA TYR A 193 12.80 -17.26 -10.65
C TYR A 193 14.22 -17.83 -10.53
N GLY A 194 14.49 -18.70 -9.55
CA GLY A 194 15.75 -19.47 -9.45
C GLY A 194 17.01 -18.61 -9.64
N THR A 195 17.83 -18.92 -10.65
CA THR A 195 19.08 -18.19 -10.95
C THR A 195 18.87 -16.71 -11.27
N MET A 196 17.70 -16.31 -11.78
CA MET A 196 17.43 -14.88 -12.03
C MET A 196 17.24 -14.10 -10.73
N ALA A 197 16.71 -14.74 -9.70
CA ALA A 197 16.57 -14.14 -8.38
C ALA A 197 17.83 -14.28 -7.52
N LYS A 198 18.58 -15.37 -7.66
CA LYS A 198 19.68 -15.79 -6.76
C LYS A 198 19.29 -15.81 -5.28
N SER A 199 18.01 -16.01 -4.99
CA SER A 199 17.51 -16.10 -3.62
C SER A 199 17.88 -17.44 -2.96
N GLY A 200 17.96 -18.53 -3.73
CA GLY A 200 18.52 -19.82 -3.29
C GLY A 200 20.04 -19.89 -3.41
N TYR A 201 20.69 -20.77 -2.66
CA TYR A 201 22.14 -20.94 -2.70
C TYR A 201 22.60 -21.80 -3.89
N GLU A 202 23.43 -21.21 -4.74
CA GLU A 202 24.04 -21.88 -5.89
C GLU A 202 25.53 -22.11 -5.64
N TYR A 203 25.98 -23.37 -5.76
CA TYR A 203 27.41 -23.68 -5.76
C TYR A 203 28.11 -23.12 -7.00
N TYR A 204 29.42 -22.91 -6.91
CA TYR A 204 30.22 -22.41 -8.03
C TYR A 204 30.02 -23.27 -9.29
N GLY A 205 29.70 -22.62 -10.41
CA GLY A 205 29.43 -23.27 -11.70
C GLY A 205 28.11 -24.05 -11.76
N LYS A 206 27.23 -23.90 -10.77
CA LYS A 206 25.88 -24.48 -10.76
C LYS A 206 24.84 -23.36 -10.86
N THR A 207 23.71 -23.68 -11.48
CA THR A 207 22.56 -22.78 -11.65
C THR A 207 21.29 -23.57 -11.39
N TYR A 208 20.32 -22.94 -10.76
CA TYR A 208 18.94 -23.45 -10.76
C TYR A 208 18.27 -23.21 -12.11
N ASP A 209 17.13 -23.88 -12.33
CA ASP A 209 16.26 -23.56 -13.46
C ASP A 209 15.80 -22.10 -13.37
N THR A 210 15.66 -21.43 -14.50
CA THR A 210 15.15 -20.06 -14.58
C THR A 210 13.63 -20.10 -14.69
N HIS A 211 12.93 -19.10 -14.12
CA HIS A 211 11.45 -18.90 -14.19
C HIS A 211 10.66 -20.13 -14.63
N PHE A 212 10.35 -21.03 -13.69
CA PHE A 212 9.60 -22.29 -13.86
C PHE A 212 9.48 -22.80 -15.31
N SER A 213 10.62 -22.94 -16.02
CA SER A 213 10.63 -23.13 -17.48
C SER A 213 10.01 -24.46 -17.91
N HIS A 214 9.72 -25.34 -16.95
CA HIS A 214 9.13 -26.66 -17.13
C HIS A 214 7.60 -26.71 -16.92
N ILE A 215 6.92 -25.64 -16.48
CA ILE A 215 5.45 -25.61 -16.30
C ILE A 215 4.85 -24.34 -16.89
N THR A 216 4.22 -24.44 -18.06
CA THR A 216 3.58 -23.32 -18.77
C THR A 216 2.28 -22.83 -18.11
N ASP A 217 1.65 -23.67 -17.28
CA ASP A 217 0.32 -23.39 -16.71
C ASP A 217 0.40 -22.72 -15.32
N LEU A 218 1.62 -22.50 -14.80
CA LEU A 218 1.90 -21.81 -13.53
C LEU A 218 2.76 -20.56 -13.78
N ASP A 219 2.41 -19.82 -14.82
CA ASP A 219 3.21 -18.71 -15.31
C ASP A 219 2.95 -17.41 -14.54
N PRO A 220 1.69 -17.06 -14.20
CA PRO A 220 1.42 -15.86 -13.42
C PRO A 220 1.01 -16.09 -11.95
N CYS A 221 1.12 -15.05 -11.11
CA CYS A 221 0.58 -15.04 -9.73
C CYS A 221 -0.94 -14.82 -9.69
N ILE A 222 -1.51 -14.24 -10.76
CA ILE A 222 -2.92 -13.89 -10.92
C ILE A 222 -3.52 -14.47 -12.20
#